data_AF-Q0AGC4-F1
#
_entry.id   AF-Q0AGC4-F1
#
_cell.length_a   1.000
_cell.length_b   1.000
_cell.length_c   1.000
_cell.angle_alpha   90.00
_cell.angle_beta   90.00
_cell.angle_gamma   90.00
#
_symmetry.space_group_name_H-M   'P 1'
#
loop_
_entity.id
_entity.type
_entity.pdbx_description
1 polymer ?
#
loop_
_entity_poly.entity_id
_entity_poly.type
_entity_poly.pdbx_seq_one_letter_code
_entity_poly.pdbx_strand_id
1 'polypeptide(L)'
;MMRIHQSKEFIVRTTIDIENDVLAAAKEIARTENVSVGKVISRLVRQALAGHVAEVSSPDDASSVTGFRPFPSRGVIVSNELINRLRDEEGI
;
A
#
# COMPACT_ATOMS: atom_id res chain seq x y z
N MET A 1 29.86 -3.17 -9.61
CA MET A 1 29.66 -2.06 -8.66
C MET A 1 28.21 -1.61 -8.79
N MET A 2 27.31 -2.18 -7.98
CA MET A 2 25.85 -2.04 -8.14
C MET A 2 25.38 -0.74 -7.47
N ARG A 3 24.98 0.26 -8.26
CA ARG A 3 24.26 1.44 -7.75
C ARG A 3 22.86 0.98 -7.34
N ILE A 4 22.64 0.85 -6.04
CA ILE A 4 21.30 0.85 -5.45
C ILE A 4 20.61 2.15 -5.86
N HIS A 5 19.60 2.03 -6.73
CA HIS A 5 18.71 3.14 -7.06
C HIS A 5 17.97 3.51 -5.77
N GLN A 6 18.25 4.70 -5.25
CA GLN A 6 17.45 5.30 -4.18
C GLN A 6 16.01 5.42 -4.70
N SER A 7 15.11 4.60 -4.15
CA SER A 7 13.68 4.69 -4.40
C SER A 7 13.20 6.06 -3.94
N LYS A 8 12.91 6.93 -4.92
CA LYS A 8 12.34 8.25 -4.68
C LYS A 8 10.98 8.03 -3.99
N GLU A 9 10.89 8.34 -2.70
CA GLU A 9 9.65 8.25 -1.95
C GLU A 9 8.70 9.34 -2.49
N PHE A 10 7.79 8.95 -3.39
CA PHE A 10 6.78 9.86 -3.92
C PHE A 10 5.72 10.09 -2.83
N ILE A 11 5.90 11.16 -2.05
CA ILE A 11 4.87 11.69 -1.17
C ILE A 11 3.88 12.48 -2.02
N VAL A 12 2.62 12.05 -2.03
CA VAL A 12 1.51 12.77 -2.67
C VAL A 12 0.80 13.63 -1.62
N ARG A 13 0.50 14.89 -1.96
CA ARG A 13 -0.33 15.78 -1.15
C ARG A 13 -1.75 15.76 -1.69
N THR A 14 -2.66 15.22 -0.90
CA THR A 14 -4.07 15.08 -1.26
C THR A 14 -4.90 15.69 -0.15
N THR A 15 -5.97 16.40 -0.50
CA THR A 15 -7.01 16.81 0.46
C THR A 15 -8.06 15.72 0.51
N ILE A 16 -8.30 15.19 1.70
CA ILE A 16 -9.33 14.17 1.95
C ILE A 16 -10.20 14.66 3.11
N ASP A 17 -11.48 14.35 3.08
CA ASP A 17 -12.36 14.55 4.22
C ASP A 17 -12.11 13.44 5.25
N ILE A 18 -11.94 13.81 6.51
CA ILE A 18 -11.69 12.90 7.64
C ILE A 18 -12.58 13.33 8.80
N GLU A 19 -13.17 12.37 9.50
CA GLU A 19 -13.94 12.63 10.71
C GLU A 19 -13.05 13.23 11.82
N ASN A 20 -13.66 14.07 12.67
CA ASN A 20 -12.92 14.83 13.69
C ASN A 20 -12.29 13.94 14.76
N ASP A 21 -12.97 12.87 15.17
CA ASP A 21 -12.51 11.87 16.13
C ASP A 21 -11.33 11.07 15.58
N VAL A 22 -11.39 10.66 14.30
CA VAL A 22 -10.29 9.98 13.60
C VAL A 22 -9.05 10.88 13.53
N LEU A 23 -9.22 12.17 13.18
CA LEU A 23 -8.12 13.12 13.16
C LEU A 23 -7.51 13.33 14.56
N ALA A 24 -8.35 13.38 15.61
CA ALA A 24 -7.89 13.52 17.00
C ALA A 24 -7.06 12.30 17.44
N ALA A 25 -7.54 11.09 17.16
CA ALA A 25 -6.81 9.85 17.45
C ALA A 25 -5.46 9.80 16.70
N ALA A 26 -5.44 10.16 15.42
CA ALA A 26 -4.21 10.20 14.64
C ALA A 26 -3.18 11.20 15.19
N LYS A 27 -3.62 12.36 15.70
CA LYS A 27 -2.75 13.35 16.35
C LYS A 27 -2.14 12.82 17.64
N GLU A 28 -2.91 12.10 18.45
CA GLU A 28 -2.42 11.49 19.68
C GLU A 28 -1.35 10.43 19.38
N ILE A 29 -1.61 9.53 18.43
CA ILE A 29 -0.64 8.52 18.00
C ILE A 29 0.64 9.19 17.47
N ALA A 30 0.50 10.21 16.62
CA ALA A 30 1.62 10.95 16.07
C ALA A 30 2.49 11.60 17.14
N ARG A 31 1.87 12.16 18.19
CA ARG A 31 2.57 12.74 19.35
C ARG A 31 3.33 11.67 20.13
N THR A 32 2.70 10.53 20.42
CA THR A 32 3.29 9.42 21.16
C THR A 32 4.47 8.80 20.42
N GLU A 33 4.36 8.64 19.10
CA GLU A 33 5.41 8.05 18.25
C GLU A 33 6.45 9.07 17.75
N ASN A 34 6.27 10.37 18.04
CA ASN A 34 7.12 11.46 17.56
C ASN A 34 7.25 11.51 16.02
N VAL A 35 6.15 11.34 15.30
CA VAL A 35 6.08 11.37 13.83
C VAL A 35 5.01 12.35 13.35
N SER A 36 4.96 12.62 12.05
CA SER A 36 3.91 13.47 11.47
C SER A 36 2.56 12.74 11.38
N VAL A 37 1.46 13.49 11.53
CA VAL A 37 0.10 12.95 11.39
C VAL A 37 -0.10 12.28 10.02
N GLY A 38 0.40 12.89 8.94
CA GLY A 38 0.33 12.31 7.60
C GLY A 38 1.03 10.95 7.48
N LYS A 39 2.13 10.72 8.22
CA LYS A 39 2.83 9.43 8.24
C LYS A 39 2.02 8.37 8.97
N VAL A 40 1.37 8.73 10.08
CA VAL A 40 0.45 7.84 10.80
C VAL A 40 -0.73 7.45 9.91
N ILE A 41 -1.40 8.43 9.29
CA ILE A 41 -2.52 8.20 8.39
C ILE A 41 -2.09 7.32 7.20
N SER A 42 -0.97 7.62 6.56
CA SER A 42 -0.44 6.80 5.45
C SER A 42 -0.19 5.34 5.86
N ARG A 43 0.38 5.11 7.05
CA ARG A 43 0.60 3.76 7.59
C ARG A 43 -0.72 3.03 7.87
N LEU A 44 -1.69 3.69 8.50
CA LEU A 44 -2.99 3.10 8.83
C LEU A 44 -3.78 2.76 7.56
N VAL A 45 -3.83 3.67 6.59
CA VAL A 45 -4.46 3.42 5.29
C VAL A 45 -3.79 2.25 4.57
N ARG A 46 -2.45 2.18 4.60
CA ARG A 46 -1.70 1.06 4.03
C ARG A 46 -2.07 -0.28 4.67
N GLN A 47 -2.16 -0.33 6.00
CA GLN A 47 -2.54 -1.54 6.74
C GLN A 47 -3.98 -1.95 6.43
N ALA A 48 -4.92 -0.99 6.43
CA ALA A 48 -6.32 -1.26 6.11
C ALA A 48 -6.49 -1.81 4.69
N LEU A 49 -5.82 -1.21 3.70
CA LEU A 49 -5.87 -1.66 2.31
C LEU A 49 -5.16 -3.02 2.12
N ALA A 50 -4.04 -3.26 2.80
CA ALA A 50 -3.37 -4.56 2.76
C ALA A 50 -4.23 -5.69 3.33
N GLY A 51 -4.97 -5.42 4.41
CA GLY A 51 -5.93 -6.38 4.98
C GLY A 51 -7.06 -6.74 4.00
N HIS A 52 -7.60 -5.74 3.28
CA HIS A 52 -8.61 -5.97 2.25
C HIS A 52 -8.07 -6.80 1.07
N VAL A 53 -6.83 -6.56 0.65
CA VAL A 53 -6.21 -7.39 -0.41
C VAL A 53 -6.03 -8.84 0.03
N ALA A 54 -5.68 -9.07 1.30
CA ALA A 54 -5.54 -10.42 1.85
C ALA A 54 -6.88 -11.17 1.93
N GLU A 55 -7.97 -10.48 2.28
CA GLU A 55 -9.32 -11.06 2.35
C GLU A 55 -9.88 -11.40 0.97
N VAL A 56 -9.68 -10.53 -0.04
CA VAL A 56 -10.02 -10.81 -1.45
C VAL A 56 -9.17 -11.95 -2.04
N SER A 57 -7.98 -12.19 -1.47
CA SER A 57 -7.09 -13.28 -1.85
C SER A 57 -7.32 -14.58 -1.07
N SER A 58 -8.41 -14.69 -0.30
CA SER A 58 -8.77 -15.92 0.41
C SER A 58 -8.80 -17.09 -0.58
N PRO A 59 -7.87 -18.05 -0.44
CA PRO A 59 -7.68 -19.10 -1.42
C PRO A 59 -8.58 -20.29 -1.05
N ASP A 60 -9.85 -20.22 -1.43
CA ASP A 60 -10.62 -21.45 -1.64
C ASP A 60 -11.23 -21.52 -3.05
N ASP A 61 -11.21 -20.43 -3.83
CA ASP A 61 -11.81 -20.40 -5.17
C ASP A 61 -10.92 -19.83 -6.29
N ALA A 62 -9.60 -19.81 -6.09
CA ALA A 62 -8.67 -19.71 -7.23
C ALA A 62 -8.38 -21.13 -7.75
N SER A 63 -9.43 -21.87 -8.08
CA SER A 63 -9.37 -22.93 -9.07
C SER A 63 -8.50 -22.41 -10.21
N SER A 64 -7.43 -23.12 -10.54
CA SER A 64 -6.47 -22.77 -11.56
C SER A 64 -7.16 -22.60 -12.92
N VAL A 65 -7.72 -21.42 -13.21
CA VAL A 65 -8.41 -21.14 -14.48
C VAL A 65 -7.39 -21.19 -15.64
N THR A 66 -6.08 -21.13 -15.37
CA THR A 66 -5.02 -21.05 -16.39
C THR A 66 -3.80 -21.95 -16.14
N GLY A 67 -3.86 -22.89 -15.20
CA GLY A 67 -2.74 -23.80 -14.91
C GLY A 67 -1.53 -23.16 -14.20
N PHE A 68 -1.63 -21.90 -13.79
CA PHE A 68 -0.63 -21.24 -12.95
C PHE A 68 -1.05 -21.24 -11.49
N ARG A 69 -0.13 -21.60 -10.59
CA ARG A 69 -0.29 -21.45 -9.16
C ARG A 69 0.23 -20.06 -8.75
N PRO A 70 -0.61 -19.15 -8.25
CA PRO A 70 -0.15 -17.85 -7.78
C PRO A 70 0.91 -18.00 -6.69
N PHE A 71 1.88 -17.08 -6.68
CA PHE A 71 2.83 -17.00 -5.58
C PHE A 71 2.11 -16.61 -4.28
N PRO A 72 2.60 -17.09 -3.11
CA PRO A 72 2.06 -16.65 -1.83
C PRO A 72 2.22 -15.13 -1.67
N SER A 73 1.23 -14.49 -1.07
CA SER A 73 1.23 -13.05 -0.83
C SER A 73 2.46 -12.64 -0.01
N ARG A 74 3.30 -11.77 -0.58
CA ARG A 74 4.56 -11.29 0.06
C ARG A 74 4.38 -10.03 0.92
N GLY A 75 3.15 -9.62 1.21
CA GLY A 75 2.86 -8.40 1.98
C GLY A 75 3.21 -7.08 1.27
N VAL A 76 3.64 -7.15 0.01
CA VAL A 76 3.89 -5.98 -0.83
C VAL A 76 2.58 -5.58 -1.50
N ILE A 77 2.14 -4.35 -1.29
CA ILE A 77 0.95 -3.82 -1.96
C ILE A 77 1.31 -3.51 -3.40
N VAL A 78 0.72 -4.25 -4.31
CA VAL A 78 0.82 -4.01 -5.75
C VAL A 78 -0.44 -3.26 -6.18
N SER A 79 -0.31 -1.98 -6.52
CA SER A 79 -1.42 -1.19 -7.06
C SER A 79 -1.46 -1.31 -8.59
N ASN A 80 -2.63 -1.12 -9.20
CA ASN A 80 -2.74 -1.01 -10.66
C ASN A 80 -1.89 0.13 -11.23
N GLU A 81 -1.72 1.22 -10.49
CA GLU A 81 -0.82 2.32 -10.87
C GLU A 81 0.66 1.87 -10.88
N LEU A 82 1.08 1.04 -9.92
CA LEU A 82 2.41 0.42 -9.93
C LEU A 82 2.58 -0.50 -11.14
N ILE A 83 1.57 -1.32 -11.45
CA ILE A 83 1.57 -2.20 -12.62
C ILE A 83 1.68 -1.39 -13.92
N ASN A 84 0.88 -0.33 -14.05
CA ASN A 84 0.87 0.51 -15.25
C ASN A 84 2.21 1.21 -15.44
N ARG A 85 2.77 1.82 -14.38
CA ARG A 85 4.12 2.40 -14.44
C ARG A 85 5.18 1.38 -14.85
N LEU A 86 5.14 0.16 -14.29
CA LEU A 86 6.09 -0.89 -14.68
C LEU A 86 5.91 -1.31 -16.14
N ARG A 87 4.66 -1.35 -16.64
CA ARG A 87 4.38 -1.63 -18.06
C ARG A 87 4.93 -0.52 -18.96
N ASP A 88 4.74 0.74 -18.57
CA ASP A 88 5.21 1.91 -19.31
C ASP A 88 6.74 2.02 -19.32
N GLU A 89 7.41 1.70 -18.19
CA GLU A 89 8.87 1.72 -18.06
C GLU A 89 9.55 0.58 -18.86
N GLU A 90 8.94 -0.60 -18.92
CA GLU A 90 9.48 -1.77 -19.62
C GLU A 90 9.09 -1.83 -21.11
N GLY A 91 8.23 -0.92 -21.58
CA GLY A 91 7.91 -0.74 -23.01
C GLY A 91 7.22 -1.94 -23.68
N ILE A 92 6.30 -2.61 -22.98
CA ILE A 92 5.40 -3.66 -23.52
C ILE A 92 4.02 -3.13 -23.89
#